data_AF-A0A6V8NUU2-F1
#
_entry.id   AF-A0A6V8NUU2-F1
#
_cell.length_a   1.000
_cell.length_b   1.000
_cell.length_c   1.000
_cell.angle_alpha   90.00
_cell.angle_beta   90.00
_cell.angle_gamma   90.00
#
_symmetry.space_group_name_H-M   'P 1'
#
loop_
_entity.id
_entity.type
_entity.pdbx_description
1 polymer ?
#
loop_
_entity_poly.entity_id
_entity_poly.type
_entity_poly.pdbx_seq_one_letter_code
_entity_poly.pdbx_strand_id
1 'polypeptide(L)'
;KDAKVTVFVGTQADAVSGKTHWGEIAEQLGQYEIIKEHDKKRIAPGKEKLRQILEASGPTLILMDEILEYIVKANRAEKVEKITQGQTLAFLQEISEVVASSENCGLVITLPASILERYDEEAERSLQQLQKISRRVEAVYTPVEGVEIYEVIRKRLFEDLGDEKTRRQVAESYFKLYQSLSTDVPSEVKEIEYRERIERAYPFHPELIDVLYERWGSYPTFQRTRGVLRLVAEVVADLYGGKVVSPLIQSSIVNLENQTIRREFIKHIGNEYDSVISADIAGKNAKAPRIDKEMGSEYERYGTAKGIATSVFLYSFSAGASRETTLPRIRVALLREGIPATIVGDAVAKLEEELWYFHSERKQYAFRNQPNLNRVIVDREETISEDRIR
;
A
#
# COMPACT_ATOMS: atom_id res chain seq x y z
N LYS A 1 -18.56 -26.53 15.14
CA LYS A 1 -19.58 -25.44 15.09
C LYS A 1 -18.85 -24.23 14.55
N ASP A 2 -19.38 -23.59 13.52
CA ASP A 2 -18.81 -22.35 12.99
C ASP A 2 -18.90 -21.25 14.04
N ALA A 3 -17.90 -20.38 14.10
CA ALA A 3 -17.89 -19.26 15.04
C ALA A 3 -18.91 -18.20 14.59
N LYS A 4 -19.71 -17.68 15.53
CA LYS A 4 -20.54 -16.50 15.30
C LYS A 4 -19.64 -15.28 15.16
N VAL A 5 -19.89 -14.44 14.17
CA VAL A 5 -19.13 -13.20 13.96
C VAL A 5 -20.02 -12.02 14.31
N THR A 6 -19.52 -11.13 15.17
CA THR A 6 -20.15 -9.84 15.49
C THR A 6 -19.22 -8.71 15.12
N VAL A 7 -19.77 -7.64 14.55
CA VAL A 7 -19.04 -6.49 14.04
C VAL A 7 -19.63 -5.22 14.63
N PHE A 8 -18.77 -4.39 15.22
CA PHE A 8 -19.08 -3.06 15.68
C PHE A 8 -18.17 -2.05 14.99
N VAL A 9 -18.75 -1.04 14.31
CA VAL A 9 -17.99 -0.01 13.59
C VAL A 9 -18.23 1.35 14.25
N GLY A 10 -17.22 1.87 14.93
CA GLY A 10 -17.33 3.06 15.77
C GLY A 10 -17.70 4.35 15.02
N THR A 11 -17.35 4.46 13.74
CA THR A 11 -17.75 5.60 12.90
C THR A 11 -19.22 5.60 12.53
N GLN A 12 -19.83 4.42 12.40
CA GLN A 12 -21.23 4.24 12.03
C GLN A 12 -22.19 4.23 13.23
N ALA A 13 -21.67 3.89 14.41
CA ALA A 13 -22.48 3.80 15.61
C ALA A 13 -22.95 5.18 16.12
N ASP A 14 -24.24 5.26 16.45
CA ASP A 14 -24.82 6.41 17.13
C ASP A 14 -24.57 6.31 18.65
N ALA A 15 -23.57 7.06 19.11
CA ALA A 15 -23.18 7.11 20.51
C ALA A 15 -24.17 7.84 21.43
N VAL A 16 -25.24 8.46 20.91
CA VAL A 16 -26.22 9.22 21.72
C VAL A 16 -27.54 8.47 21.81
N SER A 17 -28.13 8.09 20.67
CA SER A 17 -29.47 7.48 20.64
C SER A 17 -29.47 6.00 20.25
N GLY A 18 -28.37 5.52 19.69
CA GLY A 18 -28.19 4.11 19.32
C GLY A 18 -27.91 3.21 20.51
N LYS A 19 -27.84 1.90 20.22
CA LYS A 19 -27.33 0.90 21.16
C LYS A 19 -25.88 1.20 21.48
N THR A 20 -25.50 0.93 22.71
CA THR A 20 -24.10 0.89 23.10
C THR A 20 -23.39 -0.25 22.36
N HIS A 21 -22.07 -0.22 22.30
CA HIS A 21 -21.30 -1.29 21.67
C HIS A 21 -21.55 -2.67 22.32
N TRP A 22 -21.76 -2.75 23.64
CA TRP A 22 -22.18 -4.00 24.28
C TRP A 22 -23.64 -4.38 23.96
N GLY A 23 -24.50 -3.37 23.79
CA GLY A 23 -25.86 -3.51 23.24
C GLY A 23 -25.88 -4.21 21.89
N GLU A 24 -25.13 -3.64 20.95
CA GLU A 24 -25.02 -4.08 19.57
C GLU A 24 -24.41 -5.48 19.46
N ILE A 25 -23.30 -5.73 20.18
CA ILE A 25 -22.66 -7.05 20.23
C ILE A 25 -23.64 -8.11 20.73
N ALA A 26 -24.32 -7.85 21.85
CA ALA A 26 -25.25 -8.82 22.40
C ALA A 26 -26.49 -9.04 21.51
N GLU A 27 -26.95 -8.03 20.79
CA GLU A 27 -28.02 -8.19 19.80
C GLU A 27 -27.60 -9.12 18.66
N GLN A 28 -26.45 -8.88 18.05
CA GLN A 28 -25.94 -9.72 16.95
C GLN A 28 -25.73 -11.18 17.38
N LEU A 29 -25.44 -11.41 18.66
CA LEU A 29 -25.30 -12.74 19.25
C LEU A 29 -26.64 -13.38 19.66
N GLY A 30 -27.75 -12.63 19.62
CA GLY A 30 -29.09 -13.06 20.04
C GLY A 30 -29.29 -13.07 21.56
N GLN A 31 -28.46 -12.34 22.31
CA GLN A 31 -28.40 -12.33 23.78
C GLN A 31 -28.70 -10.95 24.39
N TYR A 32 -29.35 -10.05 23.64
CA TYR A 32 -29.61 -8.67 24.06
C TYR A 32 -30.34 -8.55 25.41
N GLU A 33 -31.30 -9.44 25.68
CA GLU A 33 -32.09 -9.39 26.92
C GLU A 33 -31.23 -9.50 28.20
N ILE A 34 -30.06 -10.13 28.16
CA ILE A 34 -29.13 -10.23 29.30
C ILE A 34 -28.59 -8.85 29.71
N ILE A 35 -28.36 -7.97 28.73
CA ILE A 35 -27.72 -6.66 28.91
C ILE A 35 -28.62 -5.46 28.67
N LYS A 36 -29.90 -5.68 28.32
CA LYS A 36 -30.88 -4.63 28.01
C LYS A 36 -30.92 -3.48 29.03
N GLU A 37 -30.89 -3.80 30.32
CA GLU A 37 -30.86 -2.77 31.38
C GLU A 37 -29.55 -1.98 31.40
N HIS A 38 -28.42 -2.61 31.09
CA HIS A 38 -27.11 -1.95 31.01
C HIS A 38 -26.98 -1.08 29.75
N ASP A 39 -27.51 -1.56 28.63
CA ASP A 39 -27.59 -0.80 27.38
C ASP A 39 -28.44 0.46 27.56
N LYS A 40 -29.64 0.34 28.13
CA LYS A 40 -30.51 1.49 28.44
C LYS A 40 -29.88 2.48 29.41
N LYS A 41 -29.22 1.99 30.47
CA LYS A 41 -28.56 2.83 31.47
C LYS A 41 -27.21 3.37 30.99
N ARG A 42 -26.69 2.86 29.87
CA ARG A 42 -25.36 3.17 29.34
C ARG A 42 -24.25 2.93 30.37
N ILE A 43 -24.38 1.87 31.17
CA ILE A 43 -23.41 1.44 32.19
C ILE A 43 -22.86 0.08 31.77
N ALA A 44 -21.55 -0.11 31.85
CA ALA A 44 -20.90 -1.36 31.46
C ALA A 44 -21.53 -2.58 32.19
N PRO A 45 -21.72 -3.71 31.50
CA PRO A 45 -22.43 -4.87 32.03
C PRO A 45 -21.65 -5.68 33.07
N GLY A 46 -20.33 -5.52 33.16
CA GLY A 46 -19.49 -6.34 34.03
C GLY A 46 -19.15 -7.69 33.41
N LYS A 47 -18.04 -8.27 33.85
CA LYS A 47 -17.50 -9.55 33.33
C LYS A 47 -18.49 -10.71 33.38
N GLU A 48 -19.31 -10.78 34.43
CA GLU A 48 -20.22 -11.91 34.64
C GLU A 48 -21.29 -12.01 33.55
N LYS A 49 -21.90 -10.88 33.19
CA LYS A 49 -22.87 -10.83 32.09
C LYS A 49 -22.22 -11.10 30.74
N LEU A 50 -20.99 -10.63 30.54
CA LEU A 50 -20.24 -10.89 29.30
C LEU A 50 -19.92 -12.38 29.14
N ARG A 51 -19.52 -13.08 30.21
CA ARG A 51 -19.37 -14.54 30.19
C ARG A 51 -20.66 -15.23 29.82
N GLN A 52 -21.77 -14.85 30.46
CA GLN A 52 -23.08 -15.43 30.18
C GLN A 52 -23.48 -15.27 28.70
N ILE A 53 -23.23 -14.10 28.10
CA ILE A 53 -23.48 -13.86 26.68
C ILE A 53 -22.62 -14.78 25.81
N LEU A 54 -21.31 -14.85 26.06
CA LEU A 54 -20.40 -15.62 25.22
C LEU A 54 -20.62 -17.13 25.34
N GLU A 55 -20.86 -17.63 26.55
CA GLU A 55 -21.21 -19.04 26.80
C GLU A 55 -22.52 -19.44 26.09
N ALA A 56 -23.55 -18.60 26.17
CA ALA A 56 -24.81 -18.82 25.46
C ALA A 56 -24.65 -18.73 23.93
N SER A 57 -23.65 -18.00 23.45
CA SER A 57 -23.40 -17.78 22.02
C SER A 57 -22.59 -18.90 21.37
N GLY A 58 -21.76 -19.59 22.15
CA GLY A 58 -20.77 -20.56 21.65
C GLY A 58 -19.54 -19.87 21.06
N PRO A 59 -18.76 -20.56 20.20
CA PRO A 59 -17.57 -19.98 19.59
C PRO A 59 -17.88 -18.64 18.90
N THR A 60 -17.14 -17.58 19.22
CA THR A 60 -17.49 -16.20 18.83
C THR A 60 -16.25 -15.40 18.42
N LEU A 61 -16.33 -14.68 17.30
CA LEU A 61 -15.35 -13.68 16.87
C LEU A 61 -15.98 -12.29 16.94
N ILE A 62 -15.42 -11.42 17.77
CA ILE A 62 -15.85 -10.03 17.95
C ILE A 62 -14.87 -9.12 17.22
N LEU A 63 -15.38 -8.35 16.25
CA LEU A 63 -14.62 -7.37 15.48
C LEU A 63 -15.09 -5.96 15.87
N MET A 64 -14.19 -5.14 16.38
CA MET A 64 -14.47 -3.74 16.74
C MET A 64 -13.56 -2.82 15.93
N ASP A 65 -14.14 -2.15 14.92
CA ASP A 65 -13.42 -1.25 14.04
C ASP A 65 -13.61 0.22 14.47
N GLU A 66 -12.56 1.03 14.39
CA GLU A 66 -12.56 2.47 14.66
C GLU A 66 -13.17 2.84 16.04
N ILE A 67 -12.91 2.03 17.07
CA ILE A 67 -13.51 2.19 18.40
C ILE A 67 -13.16 3.54 19.07
N LEU A 68 -12.01 4.13 18.73
CA LEU A 68 -11.61 5.44 19.24
C LEU A 68 -12.63 6.54 18.86
N GLU A 69 -13.16 6.50 17.63
CA GLU A 69 -14.17 7.45 17.16
C GLU A 69 -15.43 7.40 18.01
N TYR A 70 -15.85 6.18 18.35
CA TYR A 70 -17.00 5.97 19.21
C TYR A 70 -16.72 6.47 20.63
N ILE A 71 -15.54 6.21 21.20
CA ILE A 71 -15.19 6.67 22.56
C ILE A 71 -15.26 8.18 22.67
N VAL A 72 -14.72 8.92 21.70
CA VAL A 72 -14.76 10.39 21.71
C VAL A 72 -16.20 10.90 21.73
N LYS A 73 -17.08 10.32 20.90
CA LYS A 73 -18.51 10.67 20.87
C LYS A 73 -19.24 10.26 22.15
N ALA A 74 -18.96 9.04 22.65
CA ALA A 74 -19.60 8.47 23.83
C ALA A 74 -19.21 9.21 25.11
N ASN A 75 -17.94 9.56 25.30
CA ASN A 75 -17.48 10.34 26.45
C ASN A 75 -18.15 11.73 26.50
N ARG A 76 -18.36 12.35 25.32
CA ARG A 76 -19.10 13.61 25.24
C ARG A 76 -20.57 13.42 25.61
N ALA A 77 -21.21 12.35 25.15
CA ALA A 77 -22.58 12.01 25.54
C ALA A 77 -22.70 11.72 27.05
N GLU A 78 -21.77 10.96 27.63
CA GLU A 78 -21.72 10.66 29.07
C GLU A 78 -21.67 11.95 29.91
N LYS A 79 -20.84 12.93 29.50
CA LYS A 79 -20.75 14.25 30.15
C LYS A 79 -22.06 15.02 30.10
N VAL A 80 -22.72 15.07 28.94
CA VAL A 80 -23.97 15.83 28.74
C VAL A 80 -25.12 15.21 29.52
N GLU A 81 -25.25 13.88 29.46
CA GLU A 81 -26.34 13.12 30.09
C GLU A 81 -26.07 12.80 31.58
N LYS A 82 -24.94 13.27 32.14
CA LYS A 82 -24.49 12.99 33.52
C LYS A 82 -24.41 11.49 33.84
N ILE A 83 -24.07 10.68 32.85
CA ILE A 83 -23.79 9.26 33.02
C ILE A 83 -22.40 9.13 33.66
N THR A 84 -22.16 8.05 34.39
CA THR A 84 -20.83 7.72 34.92
C THR A 84 -19.82 7.70 33.78
N GLN A 85 -18.72 8.44 33.89
CA GLN A 85 -17.74 8.52 32.81
C GLN A 85 -16.92 7.24 32.66
N GLY A 86 -16.45 6.97 31.44
CA GLY A 86 -15.47 5.92 31.17
C GLY A 86 -16.07 4.53 31.03
N GLN A 87 -17.38 4.41 30.74
CA GLN A 87 -18.05 3.10 30.63
C GLN A 87 -17.53 2.30 29.44
N THR A 88 -17.20 2.99 28.34
CA THR A 88 -16.63 2.33 27.16
C THR A 88 -15.26 1.71 27.45
N LEU A 89 -14.39 2.40 28.18
CA LEU A 89 -13.08 1.87 28.56
C LEU A 89 -13.21 0.73 29.57
N ALA A 90 -14.14 0.84 30.52
CA ALA A 90 -14.45 -0.22 31.48
C ALA A 90 -14.92 -1.49 30.75
N PHE A 91 -15.88 -1.37 29.83
CA PHE A 91 -16.32 -2.50 29.00
C PHE A 91 -15.16 -3.11 28.23
N LEU A 92 -14.33 -2.31 27.55
CA LEU A 92 -13.22 -2.83 26.75
C LEU A 92 -12.22 -3.62 27.59
N GLN A 93 -11.96 -3.16 28.83
CA GLN A 93 -11.18 -3.94 29.77
C GLN A 93 -11.89 -5.25 30.14
N GLU A 94 -13.16 -5.18 30.54
CA GLU A 94 -13.94 -6.35 30.96
C GLU A 94 -14.05 -7.42 29.86
N ILE A 95 -14.41 -7.04 28.63
CA ILE A 95 -14.56 -7.98 27.51
C ILE A 95 -13.21 -8.58 27.12
N SER A 96 -12.13 -7.79 27.16
CA SER A 96 -10.79 -8.29 26.83
C SER A 96 -10.33 -9.37 27.80
N GLU A 97 -10.61 -9.20 29.09
CA GLU A 97 -10.26 -10.18 30.12
C GLU A 97 -11.14 -11.43 30.03
N VAL A 98 -12.44 -11.26 29.73
CA VAL A 98 -13.36 -12.40 29.54
C VAL A 98 -12.96 -13.22 28.32
N VAL A 99 -12.67 -12.57 27.18
CA VAL A 99 -12.25 -13.25 25.95
C VAL A 99 -10.89 -13.93 26.14
N ALA A 100 -9.94 -13.29 26.82
CA ALA A 100 -8.64 -13.92 27.13
C ALA A 100 -8.77 -15.17 28.00
N SER A 101 -9.80 -15.25 28.85
CA SER A 101 -10.10 -16.44 29.65
C SER A 101 -10.96 -17.50 28.94
N SER A 102 -11.33 -17.28 27.68
CA SER A 102 -12.22 -18.15 26.90
C SER A 102 -11.42 -18.96 25.86
N GLU A 103 -11.70 -20.26 25.76
CA GLU A 103 -11.03 -21.14 24.78
C GLU A 103 -11.58 -21.00 23.35
N ASN A 104 -12.74 -20.36 23.16
CA ASN A 104 -13.46 -20.35 21.89
C ASN A 104 -13.92 -18.96 21.44
N CYS A 105 -13.43 -17.90 22.08
CA CYS A 105 -13.75 -16.52 21.71
C CYS A 105 -12.50 -15.77 21.23
N GLY A 106 -12.67 -14.93 20.22
CA GLY A 106 -11.65 -14.02 19.71
C GLY A 106 -12.15 -12.58 19.70
N LEU A 107 -11.28 -11.63 20.04
CA LEU A 107 -11.56 -10.20 20.00
C LEU A 107 -10.49 -9.50 19.16
N VAL A 108 -10.93 -8.82 18.10
CA VAL A 108 -10.07 -8.01 17.24
C VAL A 108 -10.54 -6.57 17.33
N ILE A 109 -9.64 -5.68 17.74
CA ILE A 109 -9.92 -4.25 17.84
C ILE A 109 -8.93 -3.51 16.93
N THR A 110 -9.43 -2.61 16.10
CA THR A 110 -8.56 -1.72 15.32
C THR A 110 -8.28 -0.44 16.09
N LEU A 111 -7.01 -0.04 16.11
CA LEU A 111 -6.54 1.19 16.73
C LEU A 111 -5.82 2.04 15.68
N PRO A 112 -6.02 3.37 15.66
CA PRO A 112 -5.24 4.23 14.81
C PRO A 112 -3.76 4.22 15.24
N ALA A 113 -2.85 4.20 14.26
CA ALA A 113 -1.41 4.24 14.50
C ALA A 113 -0.95 5.57 15.13
N SER A 114 -1.65 6.66 14.80
CA SER A 114 -1.47 7.97 15.42
C SER A 114 -2.76 8.77 15.34
N ILE A 115 -2.85 9.76 16.23
CA ILE A 115 -3.87 10.80 16.15
C ILE A 115 -3.32 11.83 15.17
N LEU A 116 -3.94 11.94 13.99
CA LEU A 116 -3.72 13.09 13.12
C LEU A 116 -4.16 14.35 13.87
N GLU A 117 -3.59 15.51 13.54
CA GLU A 117 -3.73 16.85 14.16
C GLU A 117 -5.17 17.41 14.31
N ARG A 118 -6.21 16.57 14.18
CA ARG A 118 -7.64 16.87 14.24
C ARG A 118 -8.34 16.48 15.54
N TYR A 119 -7.69 15.81 16.50
CA TYR A 119 -8.35 15.43 17.75
C TYR A 119 -7.82 16.21 18.96
N ASP A 120 -8.76 16.57 19.84
CA ASP A 120 -8.51 17.22 21.13
C ASP A 120 -7.70 16.30 22.09
N GLU A 121 -7.09 16.88 23.14
CA GLU A 121 -6.35 16.15 24.20
C GLU A 121 -7.11 14.93 24.76
N GLU A 122 -8.45 14.97 24.74
CA GLU A 122 -9.30 13.88 25.21
C GLU A 122 -9.17 12.60 24.37
N ALA A 123 -9.00 12.73 23.05
CA ALA A 123 -8.78 11.59 22.17
C ALA A 123 -7.38 10.99 22.38
N GLU A 124 -6.36 11.82 22.60
CA GLU A 124 -5.00 11.36 22.95
C GLU A 124 -4.99 10.55 24.23
N ARG A 125 -5.65 11.05 25.27
CA ARG A 125 -5.80 10.31 26.54
C ARG A 125 -6.54 8.99 26.34
N SER A 126 -7.63 9.00 25.57
CA SER A 126 -8.41 7.80 25.27
C SER A 126 -7.60 6.76 24.50
N LEU A 127 -6.82 7.17 23.49
CA LEU A 127 -5.94 6.28 22.74
C LEU A 127 -4.84 5.69 23.62
N GLN A 128 -4.21 6.48 24.49
CA GLN A 128 -3.21 5.97 25.44
C GLN A 128 -3.81 4.94 26.40
N GLN A 129 -5.05 5.15 26.85
CA GLN A 129 -5.76 4.19 27.70
C GLN A 129 -6.10 2.91 26.94
N LEU A 130 -6.59 3.01 25.70
CA LEU A 130 -6.82 1.86 24.83
C LEU A 130 -5.55 1.05 24.60
N GLN A 131 -4.44 1.71 24.27
CA GLN A 131 -3.14 1.04 24.07
C GLN A 131 -2.69 0.30 25.34
N LYS A 132 -2.95 0.86 26.54
CA LYS A 132 -2.66 0.17 27.81
C LYS A 132 -3.54 -1.06 28.03
N ILE A 133 -4.83 -1.01 27.66
CA ILE A 133 -5.73 -2.17 27.71
C ILE A 133 -5.24 -3.22 26.73
N SER A 134 -4.98 -2.87 25.48
CA SER A 134 -4.53 -3.81 24.44
C SER A 134 -3.20 -4.48 24.77
N ARG A 135 -2.25 -3.78 25.41
CA ARG A 135 -0.97 -4.38 25.85
C ARG A 135 -1.12 -5.44 26.94
N ARG A 136 -2.26 -5.50 27.64
CA ARG A 136 -2.54 -6.53 28.65
C ARG A 136 -3.14 -7.80 28.06
N VAL A 137 -3.53 -7.75 26.78
CA VAL A 137 -4.14 -8.87 26.05
C VAL A 137 -3.05 -9.49 25.17
N GLU A 138 -3.01 -10.82 25.09
CA GLU A 138 -1.86 -11.63 24.68
C GLU A 138 -1.28 -11.38 23.26
N ALA A 139 -1.92 -10.57 22.40
CA ALA A 139 -1.38 -10.28 21.08
C ALA A 139 -1.74 -8.87 20.56
N VAL A 140 -0.74 -7.99 20.50
CA VAL A 140 -0.79 -6.78 19.66
C VAL A 140 -0.24 -7.16 18.30
N TYR A 141 -1.11 -7.22 17.29
CA TYR A 141 -0.72 -7.55 15.92
C TYR A 141 -0.75 -6.29 15.04
N THR A 142 0.37 -6.00 14.37
CA THR A 142 0.40 -4.96 13.35
C THR A 142 -0.33 -5.49 12.10
N PRO A 143 -1.39 -4.83 11.61
CA PRO A 143 -2.35 -5.43 10.67
C PRO A 143 -1.78 -5.94 9.33
N VAL A 144 -0.61 -5.46 8.90
CA VAL A 144 0.08 -5.91 7.68
C VAL A 144 1.58 -5.67 7.85
N GLU A 145 2.37 -6.73 7.96
CA GLU A 145 3.85 -6.64 7.94
C GLU A 145 4.45 -7.42 6.76
N GLY A 146 5.35 -6.74 6.04
CA GLY A 146 6.13 -7.35 4.96
C GLY A 146 5.28 -8.07 3.91
N VAL A 147 5.50 -9.38 3.77
CA VAL A 147 4.99 -10.24 2.69
C VAL A 147 3.46 -10.38 2.69
N GLU A 148 2.79 -10.11 3.80
CA GLU A 148 1.32 -10.19 3.90
C GLU A 148 0.61 -9.20 2.97
N ILE A 149 1.26 -8.07 2.65
CA ILE A 149 0.70 -7.06 1.75
C ILE A 149 0.37 -7.64 0.38
N TYR A 150 1.20 -8.57 -0.11
CA TYR A 150 1.00 -9.23 -1.40
C TYR A 150 -0.33 -9.97 -1.42
N GLU A 151 -0.58 -10.77 -0.37
CA GLU A 151 -1.80 -11.57 -0.28
C GLU A 151 -3.04 -10.72 -0.08
N VAL A 152 -2.94 -9.63 0.69
CA VAL A 152 -4.03 -8.68 0.89
C VAL A 152 -4.43 -8.01 -0.42
N ILE A 153 -3.46 -7.49 -1.18
CA ILE A 153 -3.74 -6.83 -2.47
C ILE A 153 -4.31 -7.85 -3.45
N ARG A 154 -3.66 -9.01 -3.56
CA ARG A 154 -4.07 -10.09 -4.45
C ARG A 154 -5.50 -10.55 -4.19
N LYS A 155 -5.85 -10.89 -2.94
CA LYS A 155 -7.20 -11.36 -2.56
C LYS A 155 -8.29 -10.30 -2.76
N ARG A 156 -7.94 -9.01 -2.70
CA ARG A 156 -8.91 -7.93 -2.92
C ARG A 156 -9.15 -7.61 -4.39
N LEU A 157 -8.17 -7.85 -5.26
CA LEU A 157 -8.26 -7.49 -6.68
C LEU A 157 -8.65 -8.65 -7.58
N PHE A 158 -8.38 -9.89 -7.18
CA PHE A 158 -8.62 -11.08 -8.01
C PHE A 158 -9.41 -12.12 -7.24
N GLU A 159 -10.53 -12.55 -7.82
CA GLU A 159 -11.33 -13.68 -7.32
C GLU A 159 -10.66 -15.03 -7.65
N ASP A 160 -10.12 -15.14 -8.86
CA ASP A 160 -9.36 -16.29 -9.34
C ASP A 160 -8.01 -15.82 -9.92
N LEU A 161 -6.98 -16.58 -9.62
CA LEU A 161 -5.59 -16.34 -10.01
C LEU A 161 -5.08 -17.42 -10.98
N GLY A 162 -5.96 -18.29 -11.48
CA GLY A 162 -5.65 -19.36 -12.41
C GLY A 162 -4.95 -20.56 -11.77
N ASP A 163 -4.29 -21.38 -12.58
CA ASP A 163 -3.62 -22.60 -12.11
C ASP A 163 -2.38 -22.30 -11.25
N GLU A 164 -2.30 -22.92 -10.07
CA GLU A 164 -1.17 -22.79 -9.14
C GLU A 164 0.15 -23.24 -9.80
N LYS A 165 0.10 -24.25 -10.67
CA LYS A 165 1.28 -24.70 -11.42
C LYS A 165 1.82 -23.61 -12.33
N THR A 166 0.95 -22.85 -13.00
CA THR A 166 1.36 -21.71 -13.83
C THR A 166 2.07 -20.65 -12.98
N ARG A 167 1.54 -20.33 -11.78
CA ARG A 167 2.15 -19.34 -10.88
C ARG A 167 3.56 -19.75 -10.46
N ARG A 168 3.75 -21.03 -10.09
CA ARG A 168 5.07 -21.59 -9.79
C ARG A 168 6.01 -21.56 -10.98
N GLN A 169 5.52 -21.86 -12.18
CA GLN A 169 6.31 -21.79 -13.40
C GLN A 169 6.77 -20.36 -13.72
N VAL A 170 5.89 -19.37 -13.52
CA VAL A 170 6.27 -17.95 -13.66
C VAL A 170 7.36 -17.58 -12.65
N ALA A 171 7.16 -17.89 -11.37
CA ALA A 171 8.16 -17.61 -10.33
C ALA A 171 9.51 -18.28 -10.64
N GLU A 172 9.49 -19.53 -11.09
CA GLU A 172 10.68 -20.29 -11.47
C GLU A 172 11.39 -19.70 -12.70
N SER A 173 10.65 -19.21 -13.71
CA SER A 173 11.24 -18.55 -14.89
C SER A 173 12.00 -17.28 -14.49
N TYR A 174 11.40 -16.42 -13.67
CA TYR A 174 12.09 -15.23 -13.14
C TYR A 174 13.29 -15.57 -12.27
N PHE A 175 13.18 -16.59 -11.42
CA PHE A 175 14.29 -17.04 -10.58
C PHE A 175 15.50 -17.49 -11.41
N LYS A 176 15.27 -18.33 -12.43
CA LYS A 176 16.33 -18.77 -13.37
C LYS A 176 16.92 -17.61 -14.15
N LEU A 177 16.08 -16.68 -14.61
CA LEU A 177 16.54 -15.46 -15.28
C LEU A 177 17.49 -14.69 -14.37
N TYR A 178 17.10 -14.40 -13.12
CA TYR A 178 17.95 -13.65 -12.19
C TYR A 178 19.25 -14.38 -11.84
N GLN A 179 19.23 -15.71 -11.66
CA GLN A 179 20.45 -16.50 -11.44
C GLN A 179 21.42 -16.41 -12.64
N SER A 180 20.90 -16.33 -13.87
CA SER A 180 21.73 -16.21 -15.07
C SER A 180 22.46 -14.87 -15.22
N LEU A 181 22.00 -13.83 -14.51
CA LEU A 181 22.49 -12.46 -14.65
C LEU A 181 23.69 -12.13 -13.72
N SER A 182 24.29 -13.12 -13.05
CA SER A 182 25.51 -12.94 -12.24
C SER A 182 25.44 -11.73 -11.28
N THR A 183 26.29 -10.70 -11.45
CA THR A 183 26.31 -9.45 -10.66
C THR A 183 25.50 -8.31 -11.27
N ASP A 184 24.83 -8.54 -12.40
CA ASP A 184 24.02 -7.52 -13.08
C ASP A 184 22.68 -7.23 -12.39
N VAL A 185 22.29 -8.05 -11.42
CA VAL A 185 21.11 -7.87 -10.55
C VAL A 185 21.52 -7.96 -9.07
N PRO A 186 20.72 -7.41 -8.14
CA PRO A 186 20.96 -7.54 -6.71
C PRO A 186 21.09 -9.01 -6.26
N SER A 187 21.85 -9.28 -5.20
CA SER A 187 22.07 -10.65 -4.75
C SER A 187 20.79 -11.31 -4.26
N GLU A 188 19.95 -10.57 -3.54
CA GLU A 188 18.75 -11.09 -2.90
C GLU A 188 17.70 -11.61 -3.91
N VAL A 189 17.70 -11.13 -5.15
CA VAL A 189 16.74 -11.61 -6.17
C VAL A 189 17.08 -13.00 -6.70
N LYS A 190 18.28 -13.51 -6.37
CA LYS A 190 18.78 -14.84 -6.75
C LYS A 190 18.57 -15.89 -5.66
N GLU A 191 18.00 -15.50 -4.53
CA GLU A 191 17.74 -16.37 -3.38
C GLU A 191 16.36 -17.02 -3.49
N ILE A 192 16.21 -18.21 -2.88
CA ILE A 192 14.97 -19.00 -2.95
C ILE A 192 13.79 -18.22 -2.36
N GLU A 193 14.05 -17.44 -1.32
CA GLU A 193 13.09 -16.58 -0.64
C GLU A 193 12.49 -15.55 -1.61
N TYR A 194 13.26 -15.03 -2.56
CA TYR A 194 12.72 -14.08 -3.55
C TYR A 194 11.79 -14.76 -4.56
N ARG A 195 12.11 -16.00 -4.97
CA ARG A 195 11.20 -16.81 -5.78
C ARG A 195 9.87 -17.06 -5.07
N GLU A 196 9.91 -17.36 -3.78
CA GLU A 196 8.69 -17.50 -2.97
C GLU A 196 7.91 -16.18 -2.87
N ARG A 197 8.59 -15.04 -2.77
CA ARG A 197 7.94 -13.72 -2.82
C ARG A 197 7.25 -13.49 -4.16
N ILE A 198 7.84 -13.89 -5.28
CA ILE A 198 7.20 -13.80 -6.60
C ILE A 198 5.91 -14.63 -6.64
N GLU A 199 5.93 -15.88 -6.13
CA GLU A 199 4.74 -16.74 -6.08
C GLU A 199 3.62 -16.12 -5.21
N ARG A 200 3.98 -15.51 -4.07
CA ARG A 200 3.02 -14.83 -3.19
C ARG A 200 2.47 -13.55 -3.80
N ALA A 201 3.30 -12.78 -4.50
CA ALA A 201 2.95 -11.51 -5.14
C ALA A 201 2.16 -11.68 -6.44
N TYR A 202 2.18 -12.85 -7.07
CA TYR A 202 1.46 -13.13 -8.32
C TYR A 202 0.01 -12.61 -8.27
N PRO A 203 -0.46 -11.84 -9.28
CA PRO A 203 0.16 -11.58 -10.58
C PRO A 203 1.09 -10.34 -10.64
N PHE A 204 1.46 -9.77 -9.50
CA PHE A 204 2.39 -8.64 -9.42
C PHE A 204 3.83 -9.11 -9.27
N HIS A 205 4.76 -8.31 -9.78
CA HIS A 205 6.16 -8.47 -9.41
C HIS A 205 6.40 -7.86 -8.01
N PRO A 206 7.12 -8.54 -7.09
CA PRO A 206 7.30 -8.07 -5.71
C PRO A 206 7.83 -6.63 -5.63
N GLU A 207 8.83 -6.31 -6.46
CA GLU A 207 9.44 -4.97 -6.53
C GLU A 207 8.42 -3.84 -6.74
N LEU A 208 7.38 -4.05 -7.55
CA LEU A 208 6.34 -3.03 -7.76
C LEU A 208 5.59 -2.76 -6.46
N ILE A 209 5.16 -3.81 -5.78
CA ILE A 209 4.40 -3.67 -4.54
C ILE A 209 5.27 -3.08 -3.43
N ASP A 210 6.52 -3.52 -3.31
CA ASP A 210 7.47 -3.02 -2.31
C ASP A 210 7.69 -1.52 -2.48
N VAL A 211 7.94 -1.06 -3.70
CA VAL A 211 8.12 0.37 -3.99
C VAL A 211 6.89 1.17 -3.62
N LEU A 212 5.70 0.70 -3.99
CA LEU A 212 4.45 1.40 -3.67
C LEU A 212 4.18 1.39 -2.16
N TYR A 213 4.50 0.32 -1.45
CA TYR A 213 4.24 0.19 -0.03
C TYR A 213 5.27 0.91 0.85
N GLU A 214 6.55 0.73 0.58
CA GLU A 214 7.66 1.24 1.38
C GLU A 214 8.01 2.69 1.01
N ARG A 215 8.07 3.00 -0.29
CA ARG A 215 8.43 4.35 -0.75
C ARG A 215 7.22 5.25 -0.79
N TRP A 216 6.20 4.94 -1.59
CA TRP A 216 5.00 5.79 -1.69
C TRP A 216 4.13 5.74 -0.43
N GLY A 217 4.04 4.59 0.22
CA GLY A 217 3.35 4.45 1.49
C GLY A 217 4.03 5.13 2.69
N SER A 218 5.20 5.74 2.50
CA SER A 218 5.81 6.63 3.49
C SER A 218 5.15 8.03 3.54
N TYR A 219 4.47 8.45 2.47
CA TYR A 219 3.74 9.72 2.44
C TYR A 219 2.43 9.60 3.26
N PRO A 220 2.19 10.47 4.26
CA PRO A 220 0.97 10.42 5.06
C PRO A 220 -0.32 10.54 4.23
N THR A 221 -0.26 11.32 3.14
CA THR A 221 -1.40 11.53 2.23
C THR A 221 -1.70 10.31 1.36
N PHE A 222 -0.75 9.39 1.14
CA PHE A 222 -0.92 8.21 0.28
C PHE A 222 -1.82 7.13 0.91
N GLN A 223 -1.93 7.09 2.23
CA GLN A 223 -2.69 6.06 2.96
C GLN A 223 -2.18 4.63 2.69
N ARG A 224 -0.86 4.42 2.79
CA ARG A 224 -0.10 3.15 2.63
C ARG A 224 -0.91 2.01 2.00
N THR A 225 -1.59 1.16 2.76
CA THR A 225 -2.33 0.00 2.24
C THR A 225 -3.49 0.34 1.30
N ARG A 226 -4.33 1.33 1.63
CA ARG A 226 -5.46 1.77 0.78
C ARG A 226 -4.98 2.46 -0.48
N GLY A 227 -3.90 3.25 -0.37
CA GLY A 227 -3.23 3.90 -1.49
C GLY A 227 -2.70 2.91 -2.51
N VAL A 228 -1.92 1.91 -2.04
CA VAL A 228 -1.39 0.85 -2.92
C VAL A 228 -2.55 0.12 -3.60
N LEU A 229 -3.56 -0.33 -2.84
CA LEU A 229 -4.68 -1.08 -3.41
C LEU A 229 -5.41 -0.28 -4.49
N ARG A 230 -5.72 1.00 -4.24
CA ARG A 230 -6.42 1.87 -5.20
C ARG A 230 -5.59 2.07 -6.47
N LEU A 231 -4.31 2.41 -6.32
CA LEU A 231 -3.42 2.62 -7.46
C LEU A 231 -3.24 1.35 -8.29
N VAL A 232 -3.01 0.21 -7.63
CA VAL A 232 -2.81 -1.06 -8.32
C VAL A 232 -4.10 -1.52 -9.02
N ALA A 233 -5.28 -1.25 -8.45
CA ALA A 233 -6.56 -1.50 -9.12
C ALA A 233 -6.67 -0.74 -10.46
N GLU A 234 -6.31 0.55 -10.46
CA GLU A 234 -6.30 1.38 -11.69
C GLU A 234 -5.29 0.85 -12.72
N VAL A 235 -4.10 0.43 -12.26
CA VAL A 235 -3.09 -0.19 -13.14
C VAL A 235 -3.61 -1.49 -13.76
N VAL A 236 -4.23 -2.37 -12.97
CA VAL A 236 -4.82 -3.62 -13.47
C VAL A 236 -5.91 -3.33 -14.50
N ALA A 237 -6.80 -2.38 -14.22
CA ALA A 237 -7.87 -1.99 -15.13
C ALA A 237 -7.34 -1.45 -16.46
N ASP A 238 -6.33 -0.58 -16.42
CA ASP A 238 -5.67 -0.02 -17.61
C ASP A 238 -5.00 -1.11 -18.46
N LEU A 239 -4.20 -1.98 -17.82
CA LEU A 239 -3.50 -3.07 -18.51
C LEU A 239 -4.47 -4.08 -19.13
N TYR A 240 -5.56 -4.40 -18.42
CA TYR A 240 -6.61 -5.29 -18.92
C TYR A 240 -7.33 -4.68 -20.12
N GLY A 241 -7.75 -3.41 -20.04
CA GLY A 241 -8.40 -2.69 -21.13
C GLY A 241 -7.49 -2.53 -22.35
N GLY A 242 -6.21 -2.28 -22.13
CA GLY A 242 -5.17 -2.19 -23.16
C GLY A 242 -4.70 -3.53 -23.72
N LYS A 243 -5.17 -4.67 -23.17
CA LYS A 243 -4.75 -6.03 -23.52
C LYS A 243 -3.24 -6.23 -23.46
N VAL A 244 -2.60 -5.63 -22.47
CA VAL A 244 -1.15 -5.76 -22.27
C VAL A 244 -0.83 -7.16 -21.77
N VAL A 245 -0.04 -7.91 -22.52
CA VAL A 245 0.37 -9.28 -22.17
C VAL A 245 1.71 -9.23 -21.45
N SER A 246 1.72 -9.63 -20.17
CA SER A 246 2.93 -9.77 -19.36
C SER A 246 2.76 -10.92 -18.35
N PRO A 247 3.80 -11.72 -18.07
CA PRO A 247 3.73 -12.77 -17.05
C PRO A 247 3.46 -12.23 -15.64
N LEU A 248 4.02 -11.05 -15.34
CA LEU A 248 3.80 -10.31 -14.09
C LEU A 248 3.59 -8.82 -14.39
N ILE A 249 2.84 -8.16 -13.52
CA ILE A 249 2.70 -6.71 -13.54
C ILE A 249 3.94 -6.10 -12.86
N GLN A 250 4.82 -5.52 -13.69
CA GLN A 250 6.07 -4.87 -13.26
C GLN A 250 5.96 -3.34 -13.30
N SER A 251 6.84 -2.64 -12.59
CA SER A 251 6.93 -1.17 -12.60
C SER A 251 7.07 -0.60 -14.02
N SER A 252 7.79 -1.30 -14.89
CA SER A 252 8.05 -0.88 -16.27
C SER A 252 6.82 -0.82 -17.16
N ILE A 253 5.72 -1.49 -16.80
CA ILE A 253 4.49 -1.49 -17.61
C ILE A 253 3.40 -0.59 -17.02
N VAL A 254 3.66 0.12 -15.93
CA VAL A 254 2.70 1.09 -15.37
C VAL A 254 2.48 2.23 -16.36
N ASN A 255 1.23 2.45 -16.76
CA ASN A 255 0.92 3.41 -17.81
C ASN A 255 0.75 4.85 -17.26
N LEU A 256 1.82 5.63 -17.29
CA LEU A 256 1.78 7.05 -16.89
C LEU A 256 1.13 7.99 -17.95
N GLU A 257 0.68 7.49 -19.11
CA GLU A 257 -0.17 8.27 -20.02
C GLU A 257 -1.63 8.31 -19.53
N ASN A 258 -2.06 7.27 -18.82
CA ASN A 258 -3.37 7.24 -18.19
C ASN A 258 -3.44 8.30 -17.08
N GLN A 259 -4.33 9.28 -17.27
CA GLN A 259 -4.46 10.43 -16.38
C GLN A 259 -4.91 10.05 -14.96
N THR A 260 -5.69 8.98 -14.80
CA THR A 260 -6.12 8.49 -13.49
C THR A 260 -4.93 7.95 -12.70
N ILE A 261 -4.15 7.05 -13.32
CA ILE A 261 -2.92 6.49 -12.72
C ILE A 261 -1.92 7.61 -12.41
N ARG A 262 -1.71 8.52 -13.36
CA ARG A 262 -0.78 9.64 -13.20
C ARG A 262 -1.14 10.53 -12.00
N ARG A 263 -2.42 10.88 -11.87
CA ARG A 263 -2.92 11.75 -10.78
C ARG A 263 -2.79 11.10 -9.41
N GLU A 264 -2.84 9.76 -9.33
CA GLU A 264 -2.60 9.05 -8.08
C GLU A 264 -1.19 9.27 -7.53
N PHE A 265 -0.19 9.53 -8.39
CA PHE A 265 1.16 9.91 -7.95
C PHE A 265 1.28 11.41 -7.70
N ILE A 266 0.87 12.23 -8.67
CA ILE A 266 1.09 13.69 -8.69
C ILE A 266 0.55 14.37 -7.43
N LYS A 267 -0.63 13.94 -6.94
CA LYS A 267 -1.25 14.53 -5.74
C LYS A 267 -0.40 14.43 -4.46
N HIS A 268 0.64 13.60 -4.45
CA HIS A 268 1.57 13.44 -3.32
C HIS A 268 2.91 14.14 -3.51
N ILE A 269 3.31 14.41 -4.76
CA ILE A 269 4.66 14.89 -5.09
C ILE A 269 4.69 16.28 -5.72
N GLY A 270 3.52 16.84 -6.08
CA GLY A 270 3.37 18.16 -6.66
C GLY A 270 3.09 18.15 -8.17
N ASN A 271 2.36 19.18 -8.63
CA ASN A 271 1.90 19.32 -10.02
C ASN A 271 3.05 19.54 -11.02
N GLU A 272 4.21 20.01 -10.56
CA GLU A 272 5.39 20.18 -11.40
C GLU A 272 5.82 18.88 -12.09
N TYR A 273 5.59 17.72 -11.45
CA TYR A 273 5.94 16.43 -12.03
C TYR A 273 5.02 16.01 -13.18
N ASP A 274 3.88 16.66 -13.39
CA ASP A 274 3.08 16.45 -14.61
C ASP A 274 3.85 16.86 -15.87
N SER A 275 4.57 17.99 -15.80
CA SER A 275 5.44 18.44 -16.89
C SER A 275 6.65 17.52 -17.08
N VAL A 276 7.23 17.00 -16.00
CA VAL A 276 8.33 16.03 -16.05
C VAL A 276 7.90 14.77 -16.78
N ILE A 277 6.76 14.18 -16.39
CA ILE A 277 6.22 12.99 -17.03
C ILE A 277 5.93 13.27 -18.50
N SER A 278 5.28 14.41 -18.81
CA SER A 278 4.89 14.76 -20.17
C SER A 278 6.07 15.01 -21.11
N ALA A 279 7.18 15.55 -20.59
CA ALA A 279 8.38 15.84 -21.36
C ALA A 279 9.23 14.59 -21.61
N ASP A 280 9.43 13.76 -20.60
CA ASP A 280 10.44 12.70 -20.66
C ASP A 280 9.88 11.29 -20.73
N ILE A 281 8.73 11.01 -20.09
CA ILE A 281 8.30 9.62 -19.81
C ILE A 281 7.10 9.21 -20.67
N ALA A 282 6.03 10.00 -20.63
CA ALA A 282 4.71 9.63 -21.11
C ALA A 282 3.95 10.85 -21.63
N GLY A 283 3.70 10.87 -22.93
CA GLY A 283 3.04 11.98 -23.63
C GLY A 283 3.33 11.91 -25.13
N LYS A 284 2.54 12.65 -25.94
CA LYS A 284 2.64 12.62 -27.41
C LYS A 284 4.05 12.90 -27.93
N ASN A 285 4.78 13.77 -27.25
CA ASN A 285 6.13 14.20 -27.62
C ASN A 285 7.17 13.84 -26.53
N ALA A 286 6.86 12.86 -25.68
CA ALA A 286 7.78 12.45 -24.63
C ALA A 286 9.04 11.80 -25.23
N LYS A 287 10.20 12.07 -24.62
CA LYS A 287 11.50 11.59 -25.14
C LYS A 287 11.68 10.08 -25.03
N ALA A 288 11.31 9.43 -23.92
CA ALA A 288 11.54 7.99 -23.76
C ALA A 288 10.83 7.12 -24.82
N PRO A 289 9.54 7.33 -25.16
CA PRO A 289 8.91 6.62 -26.28
C PRO A 289 9.53 6.93 -27.66
N ARG A 290 10.17 8.09 -27.81
CA ARG A 290 10.92 8.43 -29.03
C ARG A 290 12.23 7.65 -29.11
N ILE A 291 12.97 7.59 -28.00
CA ILE A 291 14.20 6.79 -27.87
C ILE A 291 13.93 5.33 -28.23
N ASP A 292 12.81 4.77 -27.76
CA ASP A 292 12.41 3.40 -28.11
C ASP A 292 12.33 3.17 -29.63
N LYS A 293 11.83 4.14 -30.40
CA LYS A 293 11.74 4.07 -31.86
C LYS A 293 13.09 4.26 -32.53
N GLU A 294 13.91 5.16 -32.00
CA GLU A 294 15.23 5.50 -32.56
C GLU A 294 16.26 4.38 -32.35
N MET A 295 16.20 3.68 -31.22
CA MET A 295 17.11 2.57 -30.89
C MET A 295 16.79 1.28 -31.64
N GLY A 296 15.60 1.18 -32.23
CA GLY A 296 15.21 0.11 -33.16
C GLY A 296 14.10 -0.81 -32.65
N SER A 297 13.71 -1.76 -33.51
CA SER A 297 12.47 -2.53 -33.34
C SER A 297 12.37 -3.35 -32.05
N GLU A 298 13.48 -3.82 -31.47
CA GLU A 298 13.44 -4.54 -30.18
C GLU A 298 13.10 -3.61 -29.01
N TYR A 299 13.63 -2.39 -29.00
CA TYR A 299 13.35 -1.38 -27.97
C TYR A 299 11.89 -0.93 -28.05
N GLU A 300 11.41 -0.61 -29.26
CA GLU A 300 10.02 -0.25 -29.49
C GLU A 300 9.05 -1.37 -29.11
N ARG A 301 9.35 -2.62 -29.47
CA ARG A 301 8.51 -3.79 -29.13
C ARG A 301 8.30 -3.94 -27.63
N TYR A 302 9.35 -3.73 -26.83
CA TYR A 302 9.28 -3.89 -25.38
C TYR A 302 8.99 -2.60 -24.62
N GLY A 303 9.00 -1.44 -25.30
CA GLY A 303 8.93 -0.13 -24.66
C GLY A 303 10.04 0.05 -23.64
N THR A 304 11.27 -0.35 -23.98
CA THR A 304 12.40 -0.48 -23.03
C THR A 304 12.73 0.84 -22.36
N ALA A 305 12.95 1.90 -23.13
CA ALA A 305 13.29 3.23 -22.64
C ALA A 305 12.11 3.83 -21.84
N LYS A 306 10.87 3.73 -22.37
CA LYS A 306 9.67 4.16 -21.64
C LYS A 306 9.50 3.41 -20.32
N GLY A 307 9.73 2.10 -20.30
CA GLY A 307 9.57 1.26 -19.12
C GLY A 307 10.66 1.50 -18.07
N ILE A 308 11.89 1.75 -18.49
CA ILE A 308 12.98 2.18 -17.60
C ILE A 308 12.64 3.53 -16.98
N ALA A 309 12.28 4.53 -17.81
CA ALA A 309 11.93 5.87 -17.34
C ALA A 309 10.76 5.81 -16.34
N THR A 310 9.72 5.04 -16.65
CA THR A 310 8.60 4.78 -15.75
C THR A 310 9.05 4.18 -14.41
N SER A 311 9.89 3.14 -14.45
CA SER A 311 10.39 2.47 -13.25
C SER A 311 11.23 3.42 -12.38
N VAL A 312 12.16 4.15 -12.99
CA VAL A 312 13.00 5.12 -12.28
C VAL A 312 12.13 6.21 -11.65
N PHE A 313 11.13 6.72 -12.37
CA PHE A 313 10.19 7.70 -11.82
C PHE A 313 9.47 7.17 -10.59
N LEU A 314 8.90 5.97 -10.64
CA LEU A 314 8.25 5.34 -9.49
C LEU A 314 9.21 5.19 -8.31
N TYR A 315 10.51 5.03 -8.56
CA TYR A 315 11.52 4.83 -7.52
C TYR A 315 12.05 6.15 -6.96
N SER A 316 11.74 7.28 -7.60
CA SER A 316 12.34 8.58 -7.27
C SER A 316 11.73 9.29 -6.05
N PHE A 317 10.68 8.72 -5.44
CA PHE A 317 9.87 9.39 -4.43
C PHE A 317 9.77 8.57 -3.16
N SER A 318 10.18 9.17 -2.04
CA SER A 318 10.05 8.63 -0.69
C SER A 318 10.15 9.76 0.33
N ALA A 319 9.42 9.64 1.45
CA ALA A 319 9.61 10.50 2.62
C ALA A 319 10.88 10.13 3.41
N GLY A 320 11.50 8.98 3.12
CA GLY A 320 12.79 8.55 3.66
C GLY A 320 14.00 9.09 2.89
N ALA A 321 15.20 8.59 3.24
CA ALA A 321 16.47 9.08 2.69
C ALA A 321 16.79 8.60 1.26
N SER A 322 16.28 7.42 0.85
CA SER A 322 16.58 6.87 -0.48
C SER A 322 15.51 7.28 -1.51
N ARG A 323 15.94 8.07 -2.49
CA ARG A 323 15.13 8.53 -3.64
C ARG A 323 15.72 8.14 -4.98
N GLU A 324 16.67 7.22 -4.96
CA GLU A 324 17.43 6.81 -6.13
C GLU A 324 17.28 5.31 -6.36
N THR A 325 17.66 4.90 -7.56
CA THR A 325 17.78 3.49 -7.94
C THR A 325 19.09 3.25 -8.70
N THR A 326 19.36 2.01 -9.05
CA THR A 326 20.61 1.60 -9.71
C THR A 326 20.30 0.74 -10.93
N LEU A 327 21.24 0.61 -11.87
CA LEU A 327 21.08 -0.24 -13.05
C LEU A 327 20.68 -1.69 -12.70
N PRO A 328 21.28 -2.34 -11.69
CA PRO A 328 20.82 -3.68 -11.26
C PRO A 328 19.35 -3.74 -10.86
N ARG A 329 18.84 -2.72 -10.17
CA ARG A 329 17.44 -2.66 -9.77
C ARG A 329 16.51 -2.33 -10.94
N ILE A 330 16.95 -1.48 -11.87
CA ILE A 330 16.22 -1.21 -13.12
C ILE A 330 16.03 -2.50 -13.93
N ARG A 331 17.04 -3.37 -13.98
CA ARG A 331 16.93 -4.69 -14.63
C ARG A 331 15.83 -5.55 -13.99
N VAL A 332 15.73 -5.60 -12.67
CA VAL A 332 14.65 -6.32 -11.96
C VAL A 332 13.25 -5.72 -12.28
N ALA A 333 13.18 -4.41 -12.47
CA ALA A 333 11.93 -3.71 -12.77
C ALA A 333 11.36 -3.99 -14.19
N LEU A 334 12.18 -4.52 -15.09
CA LEU A 334 11.84 -4.65 -16.51
C LEU A 334 12.05 -6.05 -17.08
N LEU A 335 13.17 -6.70 -16.74
CA LEU A 335 13.55 -7.95 -17.35
C LEU A 335 12.53 -9.04 -17.06
N ARG A 336 12.28 -9.82 -18.10
CA ARG A 336 11.45 -11.01 -18.15
C ARG A 336 11.88 -11.82 -19.37
N GLU A 337 11.47 -13.07 -19.42
CA GLU A 337 11.80 -13.96 -20.53
C GLU A 337 11.49 -13.30 -21.89
N GLY A 338 12.45 -13.37 -22.82
CA GLY A 338 12.36 -12.75 -24.14
C GLY A 338 13.01 -11.36 -24.28
N ILE A 339 13.31 -10.67 -23.18
CA ILE A 339 14.02 -9.37 -23.22
C ILE A 339 15.53 -9.60 -23.01
N PRO A 340 16.40 -9.25 -23.98
CA PRO A 340 17.85 -9.35 -23.79
C PRO A 340 18.35 -8.40 -22.69
N ALA A 341 19.24 -8.86 -21.81
CA ALA A 341 19.70 -8.03 -20.69
C ALA A 341 20.56 -6.81 -21.09
N THR A 342 21.23 -6.89 -22.25
CA THR A 342 22.12 -5.86 -22.77
C THR A 342 21.37 -4.57 -23.11
N ILE A 343 20.16 -4.67 -23.69
CA ILE A 343 19.39 -3.50 -24.14
C ILE A 343 19.05 -2.54 -22.99
N VAL A 344 18.98 -3.04 -21.75
CA VAL A 344 18.67 -2.21 -20.58
C VAL A 344 19.80 -1.23 -20.30
N GLY A 345 21.06 -1.67 -20.39
CA GLY A 345 22.22 -0.80 -20.18
C GLY A 345 22.31 0.28 -21.24
N ASP A 346 22.14 -0.10 -22.51
CA ASP A 346 22.19 0.81 -23.65
C ASP A 346 21.06 1.85 -23.59
N ALA A 347 19.84 1.42 -23.22
CA ALA A 347 18.71 2.32 -23.06
C ALA A 347 18.91 3.29 -21.89
N VAL A 348 19.47 2.85 -20.76
CA VAL A 348 19.81 3.75 -19.64
C VAL A 348 20.81 4.81 -20.08
N ALA A 349 21.88 4.43 -20.80
CA ALA A 349 22.86 5.39 -21.31
C ALA A 349 22.19 6.44 -22.22
N LYS A 350 21.30 6.00 -23.12
CA LYS A 350 20.57 6.90 -24.01
C LYS A 350 19.60 7.82 -23.26
N LEU A 351 18.95 7.34 -22.21
CA LEU A 351 18.09 8.14 -21.33
C LEU A 351 18.91 9.19 -20.56
N GLU A 352 20.10 8.84 -20.07
CA GLU A 352 21.03 9.78 -19.42
C GLU A 352 21.44 10.92 -20.34
N GLU A 353 21.64 10.65 -21.64
CA GLU A 353 22.01 11.64 -22.64
C GLU A 353 20.86 12.57 -23.03
N GLU A 354 19.64 12.03 -23.15
CA GLU A 354 18.54 12.75 -23.78
C GLU A 354 17.50 13.34 -22.82
N LEU A 355 17.20 12.70 -21.69
CA LEU A 355 16.11 13.16 -20.84
C LEU A 355 16.46 14.44 -20.08
N TRP A 356 15.49 15.34 -19.94
CA TRP A 356 15.68 16.61 -19.25
C TRP A 356 15.78 16.47 -17.74
N TYR A 357 14.96 15.60 -17.17
CA TYR A 357 14.70 15.49 -15.75
C TYR A 357 15.24 14.19 -15.15
N PHE A 358 15.96 13.39 -15.95
CA PHE A 358 16.65 12.19 -15.50
C PHE A 358 18.04 12.57 -14.99
N HIS A 359 18.28 12.33 -13.70
CA HIS A 359 19.55 12.61 -13.05
C HIS A 359 20.33 11.31 -12.84
N SER A 360 21.63 11.37 -13.12
CA SER A 360 22.60 10.29 -12.93
C SER A 360 23.76 10.83 -12.10
N GLU A 361 23.89 10.37 -10.86
CA GLU A 361 24.99 10.73 -9.97
C GLU A 361 25.61 9.45 -9.41
N ARG A 362 26.91 9.18 -9.64
CA ARG A 362 27.60 7.98 -9.13
C ARG A 362 26.88 6.65 -9.45
N LYS A 363 26.29 6.53 -10.64
CA LYS A 363 25.46 5.38 -11.09
C LYS A 363 24.17 5.18 -10.28
N GLN A 364 23.68 6.26 -9.67
CA GLN A 364 22.37 6.34 -9.03
C GLN A 364 21.46 7.20 -9.88
N TYR A 365 20.23 6.73 -10.09
CA TYR A 365 19.26 7.29 -11.03
C TYR A 365 18.02 7.77 -10.31
N ALA A 366 17.56 8.97 -10.65
CA ALA A 366 16.29 9.52 -10.16
C ALA A 366 15.74 10.57 -11.11
N PHE A 367 14.41 10.74 -11.11
CA PHE A 367 13.75 11.91 -11.66
C PHE A 367 13.70 13.03 -10.63
N ARG A 368 14.00 14.26 -11.06
CA ARG A 368 13.88 15.47 -10.25
C ARG A 368 13.12 16.53 -11.03
N ASN A 369 12.49 17.48 -10.35
CA ASN A 369 11.72 18.56 -11.00
C ASN A 369 12.59 19.66 -11.64
N GLN A 370 13.91 19.64 -11.40
CA GLN A 370 14.86 20.55 -12.03
C GLN A 370 15.53 19.87 -13.24
N PRO A 371 15.64 20.56 -14.38
CA PRO A 371 16.39 20.04 -15.52
C PRO A 371 17.86 19.75 -15.15
N ASN A 372 18.42 18.70 -15.73
CA ASN A 372 19.83 18.36 -15.61
C ASN A 372 20.70 19.47 -16.23
N LEU A 373 21.60 20.05 -15.44
CA LEU A 373 22.47 21.17 -15.84
C LEU A 373 23.29 20.84 -17.10
N ASN A 374 23.77 19.60 -17.22
CA ASN A 374 24.53 19.17 -18.39
C ASN A 374 23.66 19.26 -19.66
N ARG A 375 22.37 18.94 -19.57
CA ARG A 375 21.44 19.03 -20.70
C ARG A 375 21.13 20.47 -21.08
N VAL A 376 20.98 21.36 -20.09
CA VAL A 376 20.79 22.79 -20.35
C VAL A 376 22.00 23.40 -21.08
N ILE A 377 23.21 22.91 -20.81
CA ILE A 377 24.44 23.35 -21.49
C ILE A 377 24.47 22.83 -22.93
N VAL A 378 24.26 21.53 -23.15
CA VAL A 378 24.27 20.92 -24.50
C VAL A 378 23.23 21.56 -25.42
N ASP A 379 21.98 21.74 -24.96
CA ASP A 379 20.94 22.38 -25.79
C ASP A 379 21.29 23.85 -26.09
N ARG A 380 21.93 24.58 -25.17
CA ARG A 380 22.40 25.96 -25.44
C ARG A 380 23.51 25.98 -26.48
N GLU A 381 24.43 25.02 -26.44
CA GLU A 381 25.50 24.87 -27.43
C GLU A 381 24.91 24.53 -28.81
N GLU A 382 23.93 23.62 -28.89
CA GLU A 382 23.24 23.28 -30.14
C GLU A 382 22.38 24.42 -30.71
N THR A 383 21.89 25.32 -29.85
CA THR A 383 21.08 26.50 -30.26
C THR A 383 21.94 27.66 -30.77
N ILE A 384 23.25 27.67 -30.49
CA ILE A 384 24.18 28.67 -31.05
C ILE A 384 24.60 28.21 -32.44
N SER A 385 23.93 28.73 -33.48
CA SER A 385 24.32 28.55 -34.88
C SER A 385 25.77 28.98 -35.12
N GLU A 386 26.54 28.22 -35.91
CA GLU A 386 27.94 28.50 -36.27
C GLU A 386 28.18 29.94 -36.78
N ASP A 387 27.14 30.61 -37.32
CA ASP A 387 27.17 32.02 -37.72
C ASP A 387 27.46 33.02 -36.58
N ARG A 388 27.37 32.59 -35.31
CA ARG A 388 27.68 33.42 -34.13
C ARG A 388 29.07 33.20 -33.54
N ILE A 389 29.88 32.28 -34.09
CA ILE A 389 31.24 31.97 -33.62
C ILE A 389 32.30 32.74 -34.47
N ARG A 390 32.01 33.97 -34.89
CA ARG A 390 33.01 34.83 -35.57
C ARG A 390 33.59 35.89 -34.67
#